data_AF-A0A351NVL5-F1
#
_entry.id   AF-A0A351NVL5-F1
#
_cell.length_a   1.000
_cell.length_b   1.000
_cell.length_c   1.000
_cell.angle_alpha   90.00
_cell.angle_beta   90.00
_cell.angle_gamma   90.00
#
_symmetry.space_group_name_H-M   'P 1'
#
loop_
_entity.id
_entity.type
_entity.pdbx_description
1 polymer ?
#
loop_
_entity_poly.entity_id
_entity_poly.type
_entity_poly.pdbx_seq_one_letter_code
_entity_poly.pdbx_strand_id
1 'polypeptide(L)'
;GCDEIGLSDTTGYGNPTQVKRLVRSVKQAVGHNNLTGVHLHNTYGLGLANTLAALEEGIVTVDSSLGGLGGCPAAPGASGNIVTEDLVFMLQAMGLTTGIDLSLLLRVRDILSEALPKETLYGFLPNAGLPEGFVTV
;
A
#
# COMPACT_ATOMS: atom_id res chain seq x y z
N GLY A 1 22.70 -15.08 1.00
CA GLY A 1 22.32 -13.65 1.12
C GLY A 1 20.82 -13.58 1.26
N CYS A 2 20.19 -12.44 0.97
CA CYS A 2 18.72 -12.34 0.85
C CYS A 2 18.26 -12.80 -0.53
N ASP A 3 17.04 -13.36 -0.61
CA ASP A 3 16.41 -13.78 -1.86
C ASP A 3 15.76 -12.61 -2.62
N GLU A 4 15.33 -11.57 -1.90
CA GLU A 4 14.73 -10.36 -2.45
C GLU A 4 15.08 -9.10 -1.64
N ILE A 5 14.87 -7.93 -2.25
CA ILE A 5 15.09 -6.61 -1.66
C ILE A 5 13.82 -5.77 -1.85
N GLY A 6 13.45 -5.04 -0.80
CA GLY A 6 12.38 -4.04 -0.80
C GLY A 6 12.88 -2.65 -0.43
N LEU A 7 12.21 -1.62 -0.97
CA LEU A 7 12.48 -0.21 -0.64
C LEU A 7 11.41 0.36 0.29
N SER A 8 11.82 0.92 1.43
CA SER A 8 10.90 1.41 2.46
C SER A 8 10.90 2.94 2.57
N ASP A 9 9.70 3.55 2.60
CA ASP A 9 9.45 4.92 3.05
C ASP A 9 8.84 4.88 4.46
N THR A 10 9.70 4.81 5.47
CA THR A 10 9.30 4.63 6.87
C THR A 10 8.51 5.81 7.44
N THR A 11 8.75 7.02 6.94
CA THR A 11 8.10 8.24 7.47
C THR A 11 6.95 8.73 6.60
N GLY A 12 6.82 8.22 5.37
CA GLY A 12 5.81 8.65 4.40
C GLY A 12 6.16 9.99 3.73
N TYR A 13 7.45 10.34 3.67
CA TYR A 13 7.91 11.63 3.12
C TYR A 13 8.21 11.56 1.62
N GLY A 14 8.29 10.34 1.07
CA GLY A 14 8.60 10.12 -0.33
C GLY A 14 7.54 10.71 -1.25
N ASN A 15 7.96 11.08 -2.45
CA ASN A 15 7.08 11.47 -3.54
C ASN A 15 7.36 10.64 -4.80
N PRO A 16 6.44 10.64 -5.79
CA PRO A 16 6.54 9.79 -6.97
C PRO A 16 7.87 9.93 -7.72
N THR A 17 8.37 11.16 -7.88
CA THR A 17 9.65 11.43 -8.56
C THR A 17 10.83 10.81 -7.81
N GLN A 18 10.84 10.91 -6.47
CA GLN A 18 11.88 10.31 -5.64
C GLN A 18 11.82 8.78 -5.68
N VAL A 19 10.63 8.20 -5.60
CA VAL A 19 10.42 6.74 -5.69
C VAL A 19 10.99 6.20 -6.99
N LYS A 20 10.61 6.78 -8.14
CA LYS A 20 11.14 6.35 -9.44
C LYS A 20 12.66 6.41 -9.51
N ARG A 21 13.23 7.54 -9.06
CA ARG A 21 14.69 7.73 -9.03
C ARG A 21 15.37 6.66 -8.17
N LEU A 22 14.87 6.40 -6.97
CA LEU A 22 15.45 5.41 -6.05
C LEU A 22 15.33 3.99 -6.58
N VAL A 23 14.17 3.60 -7.12
CA VAL A 23 13.97 2.28 -7.72
C VAL A 23 14.99 2.05 -8.85
N ARG A 24 15.16 3.02 -9.76
CA ARG A 24 16.15 2.93 -10.84
C ARG A 24 17.57 2.80 -10.32
N SER A 25 17.98 3.64 -9.37
CA SER A 25 19.32 3.61 -8.80
C SER A 25 19.61 2.30 -8.06
N VAL A 26 18.64 1.77 -7.32
CA VAL A 26 18.82 0.51 -6.58
C VAL A 26 18.85 -0.66 -7.55
N LYS A 27 17.96 -0.74 -8.56
CA LYS A 27 18.03 -1.77 -9.61
C LYS A 27 19.37 -1.80 -10.33
N GLN A 28 20.01 -0.64 -10.55
CA GLN A 28 21.36 -0.56 -11.10
C GLN A 28 22.43 -1.16 -10.17
N ALA A 29 22.29 -0.98 -8.85
CA ALA A 29 23.26 -1.46 -7.87
C ALA A 29 23.10 -2.95 -7.55
N VAL A 30 21.86 -3.44 -7.44
CA VAL A 30 21.57 -4.80 -6.95
C VAL A 30 21.10 -5.75 -8.04
N GLY A 31 20.87 -5.27 -9.26
CA GLY A 31 20.30 -6.04 -10.36
C GLY A 31 18.78 -5.87 -10.45
N HIS A 32 18.26 -5.79 -11.68
CA HIS A 32 16.86 -5.45 -11.96
C HIS A 32 15.85 -6.43 -11.35
N ASN A 33 16.24 -7.70 -11.19
CA ASN A 33 15.38 -8.77 -10.68
C ASN A 33 15.44 -8.92 -9.15
N ASN A 34 16.37 -8.24 -8.48
CA ASN A 34 16.57 -8.41 -7.03
C ASN A 34 15.77 -7.39 -6.21
N LEU A 35 15.44 -6.22 -6.78
CA LEU A 35 14.50 -5.27 -6.16
C LEU A 35 13.08 -5.58 -6.65
N THR A 36 12.32 -6.26 -5.81
CA THR A 36 10.98 -6.79 -6.16
C THR A 36 9.86 -5.98 -5.51
N GLY A 37 10.14 -5.30 -4.39
CA GLY A 37 9.10 -4.74 -3.54
C GLY A 37 9.30 -3.30 -3.07
N VAL A 38 8.19 -2.69 -2.61
CA VAL A 38 8.18 -1.42 -1.88
C VAL A 38 7.29 -1.51 -0.64
N HIS A 39 7.69 -0.81 0.42
CA HIS A 39 6.94 -0.60 1.65
C HIS A 39 6.72 0.88 1.87
N LEU A 40 5.48 1.33 1.81
CA LEU A 40 5.16 2.76 1.76
C LEU A 40 4.21 3.15 2.90
N HIS A 41 4.56 4.23 3.59
CA HIS A 41 3.66 4.87 4.54
C HIS A 41 2.83 5.95 3.87
N ASN A 42 1.65 6.22 4.42
CA ASN A 42 0.70 7.18 3.87
C ASN A 42 0.57 8.46 4.72
N THR A 43 1.54 8.75 5.59
CA THR A 43 1.55 9.89 6.52
C THR A 43 1.09 11.21 5.88
N TYR A 44 1.52 11.50 4.65
CA TYR A 44 1.18 12.73 3.91
C TYR A 44 0.24 12.49 2.71
N GLY A 45 -0.45 11.34 2.66
CA GLY A 45 -1.42 11.03 1.61
C GLY A 45 -0.80 10.66 0.25
N LEU A 46 0.50 10.37 0.20
CA LEU A 46 1.22 10.08 -1.05
C LEU A 46 1.43 8.57 -1.30
N GLY A 47 1.00 7.70 -0.39
CA GLY A 47 1.36 6.28 -0.43
C GLY A 47 0.87 5.54 -1.69
N LEU A 48 -0.38 5.77 -2.11
CA LEU A 48 -0.92 5.19 -3.35
C LEU A 48 -0.28 5.79 -4.62
N ALA A 49 -0.01 7.10 -4.62
CA ALA A 49 0.70 7.75 -5.73
C ALA A 49 2.14 7.21 -5.86
N ASN A 50 2.81 6.98 -4.74
CA ASN A 50 4.13 6.36 -4.67
C ASN A 50 4.10 4.89 -5.10
N THR A 51 3.02 4.17 -4.78
CA THR A 51 2.79 2.81 -5.27
C THR A 51 2.72 2.79 -6.78
N LEU A 52 1.86 3.63 -7.39
CA LEU A 52 1.76 3.74 -8.84
C LEU A 52 3.12 4.05 -9.48
N ALA A 53 3.87 4.99 -8.89
CA ALA A 53 5.20 5.34 -9.36
C ALA A 53 6.19 4.16 -9.31
N ALA A 54 6.09 3.29 -8.31
CA ALA A 54 6.91 2.08 -8.23
C ALA A 54 6.49 1.02 -9.27
N LEU A 55 5.18 0.83 -9.48
CA LEU A 55 4.63 -0.09 -10.50
C LEU A 55 5.11 0.29 -11.91
N GLU A 56 5.12 1.60 -12.23
CA GLU A 56 5.63 2.12 -13.51
C GLU A 56 7.12 1.82 -13.75
N GLU A 57 7.88 1.57 -12.68
CA GLU A 57 9.28 1.13 -12.75
C GLU A 57 9.44 -0.39 -12.66
N GLY A 58 8.33 -1.14 -12.76
CA GLY A 58 8.30 -2.60 -12.76
C GLY A 58 8.53 -3.24 -11.38
N ILE A 59 8.12 -2.58 -10.31
CA ILE A 59 7.91 -3.22 -9.01
C ILE A 59 6.56 -3.96 -9.05
N VAL A 60 6.48 -5.14 -8.45
CA VAL A 60 5.26 -5.97 -8.46
C VAL A 60 4.81 -6.40 -7.06
N THR A 61 5.65 -6.22 -6.04
CA THR A 61 5.32 -6.49 -4.65
C THR A 61 5.13 -5.16 -3.90
N VAL A 62 4.02 -5.00 -3.20
CA VAL A 62 3.70 -3.76 -2.47
C VAL A 62 3.18 -4.14 -1.09
N ASP A 63 3.91 -3.74 -0.05
CA ASP A 63 3.50 -3.97 1.34
C ASP A 63 2.43 -2.96 1.74
N SER A 64 1.43 -3.43 2.48
CA SER A 64 0.32 -2.63 3.00
C SER A 64 -0.18 -3.20 4.33
N SER A 65 -1.06 -2.47 5.01
CA SER A 65 -1.69 -2.95 6.24
C SER A 65 -3.20 -2.78 6.21
N LEU A 66 -3.91 -3.80 6.70
CA LEU A 66 -5.37 -3.77 6.83
C LEU A 66 -5.78 -2.59 7.72
N GLY A 67 -6.66 -1.74 7.21
CA GLY A 67 -7.04 -0.51 7.90
C GLY A 67 -5.92 0.49 8.17
N GLY A 68 -4.80 0.39 7.46
CA GLY A 68 -3.67 1.32 7.60
C GLY A 68 -3.01 1.26 8.97
N LEU A 69 -3.09 0.12 9.65
CA LEU A 69 -2.44 -0.09 10.95
C LEU A 69 -0.92 0.15 10.88
N GLY A 70 -0.31 0.37 12.04
CA GLY A 70 1.13 0.57 12.17
C GLY A 70 1.59 2.03 12.16
N GLY A 71 0.68 2.98 12.43
CA GLY A 71 1.03 4.37 12.69
C GLY A 71 1.79 4.54 14.01
N CYS A 72 2.59 5.61 14.11
CA CYS A 72 3.33 5.92 15.34
C CYS A 72 2.38 6.54 16.39
N PRO A 73 2.22 5.95 17.60
CA PRO A 73 1.38 6.53 18.65
C PRO A 73 1.80 7.95 19.07
N ALA A 74 3.07 8.32 18.82
CA ALA A 74 3.62 9.63 19.16
C ALA A 74 3.33 10.72 18.11
N ALA A 75 2.71 10.39 16.96
CA ALA A 75 2.37 11.34 15.91
C ALA A 75 0.86 11.29 15.60
N PRO A 76 0.02 12.01 16.37
CA PRO A 76 -1.42 12.04 16.14
C PRO A 76 -1.74 12.54 14.73
N GLY A 77 -2.36 11.70 13.91
CA GLY A 77 -2.76 12.03 12.53
C GLY A 77 -1.77 11.59 11.45
N ALA A 78 -0.57 11.12 11.81
CA ALA A 78 0.29 10.42 10.86
C ALA A 78 -0.32 9.06 10.55
N SER A 79 -0.96 8.91 9.39
CA SER A 79 -1.39 7.58 8.96
C SER A 79 -0.15 6.68 8.79
N GLY A 80 -0.27 5.40 9.16
CA GLY A 80 0.83 4.44 9.13
C GLY A 80 1.09 3.94 7.72
N ASN A 81 0.94 2.63 7.55
CA ASN A 81 1.07 1.99 6.25
C ASN A 81 -0.03 2.45 5.28
N ILE A 82 0.20 2.28 3.97
CA ILE A 82 -0.91 2.32 3.01
C ILE A 82 -1.99 1.30 3.39
N VAL A 83 -3.24 1.68 3.18
CA VAL A 83 -4.41 0.86 3.51
C VAL A 83 -4.58 -0.23 2.47
N THR A 84 -4.55 -1.50 2.89
CA THR A 84 -4.66 -2.65 1.97
C THR A 84 -5.93 -2.59 1.12
N GLU A 85 -7.06 -2.21 1.72
CA GLU A 85 -8.35 -2.10 1.03
C GLU A 85 -8.31 -1.08 -0.11
N ASP A 86 -7.74 0.10 0.14
CA ASP A 86 -7.62 1.17 -0.85
C ASP A 86 -6.62 0.78 -1.95
N LEU A 87 -5.53 0.11 -1.57
CA LEU A 87 -4.54 -0.40 -2.52
C LEU A 87 -5.16 -1.42 -3.47
N VAL A 88 -5.83 -2.46 -2.93
CA VAL A 88 -6.43 -3.51 -3.75
C VAL A 88 -7.51 -2.94 -4.65
N PHE A 89 -8.34 -2.02 -4.14
CA PHE A 89 -9.32 -1.32 -4.96
C PHE A 89 -8.65 -0.54 -6.10
N MET A 90 -7.62 0.26 -5.82
CA MET A 90 -6.89 1.02 -6.84
C MET A 90 -6.33 0.08 -7.93
N LEU A 91 -5.67 -1.01 -7.54
CA LEU A 91 -5.06 -1.95 -8.47
C LEU A 91 -6.12 -2.63 -9.35
N GLN A 92 -7.21 -3.12 -8.76
CA GLN A 92 -8.29 -3.77 -9.51
C GLN A 92 -9.04 -2.77 -10.41
N ALA A 93 -9.26 -1.54 -9.93
CA ALA A 93 -9.86 -0.47 -10.74
C ALA A 93 -8.98 -0.08 -11.94
N MET A 94 -7.66 -0.23 -11.83
CA MET A 94 -6.71 -0.07 -12.94
C MET A 94 -6.65 -1.29 -13.87
N GLY A 95 -7.40 -2.37 -13.58
CA GLY A 95 -7.38 -3.61 -14.36
C GLY A 95 -6.24 -4.56 -14.01
N LEU A 96 -5.59 -4.39 -12.86
CA LEU A 96 -4.52 -5.26 -12.38
C LEU A 96 -5.07 -6.37 -11.48
N THR A 97 -4.66 -7.60 -11.73
CA THR A 97 -5.01 -8.75 -10.89
C THR A 97 -4.18 -8.76 -9.62
N THR A 98 -4.85 -8.82 -8.47
CA THR A 98 -4.22 -8.98 -7.15
C THR A 98 -4.43 -10.37 -6.56
N GLY A 99 -5.42 -11.13 -7.06
CA GLY A 99 -5.85 -12.39 -6.46
C GLY A 99 -6.61 -12.23 -5.14
N ILE A 100 -6.94 -11.00 -4.74
CA ILE A 100 -7.64 -10.70 -3.48
C ILE A 100 -9.11 -10.41 -3.75
N ASP A 101 -10.01 -11.10 -3.06
CA ASP A 101 -11.43 -10.78 -3.05
C ASP A 101 -11.68 -9.58 -2.13
N LEU A 102 -12.08 -8.45 -2.72
CA LEU A 102 -12.31 -7.19 -2.00
C LEU A 102 -13.47 -7.29 -1.00
N SER A 103 -14.50 -8.08 -1.32
CA SER A 103 -15.64 -8.29 -0.42
C SER A 103 -15.23 -9.09 0.80
N LEU A 104 -14.43 -10.15 0.61
CA LEU A 104 -13.86 -10.90 1.74
C LEU A 104 -12.88 -10.06 2.55
N LEU A 105 -12.06 -9.23 1.89
CA LEU A 105 -11.13 -8.33 2.57
C LEU A 105 -11.86 -7.36 3.51
N LEU A 106 -12.96 -6.74 3.04
CA LEU A 106 -13.79 -5.87 3.88
C LEU A 106 -14.41 -6.62 5.06
N ARG A 107 -14.80 -7.89 4.90
CA ARG A 107 -15.30 -8.71 6.03
C ARG A 107 -14.20 -9.05 7.05
N VAL A 108 -12.95 -9.23 6.61
CA VAL A 108 -11.82 -9.44 7.54
C VAL A 108 -11.54 -8.18 8.35
N ARG A 109 -11.78 -6.99 7.79
CA ARG A 109 -11.67 -5.72 8.52
C ARG A 109 -12.59 -5.66 9.74
N ASP A 110 -13.79 -6.24 9.67
CA ASP A 110 -14.73 -6.27 10.81
C ASP A 110 -14.12 -7.02 12.00
N ILE A 111 -13.46 -8.16 11.75
CA ILE A 111 -12.74 -8.94 12.78
C ILE A 111 -11.66 -8.08 13.44
N LEU A 112 -10.92 -7.30 12.65
CA LEU A 112 -9.88 -6.42 13.17
C LEU A 112 -10.46 -5.30 14.04
N SER A 113 -11.58 -4.69 13.61
CA SER A 113 -12.27 -3.64 14.36
C SER A 113 -12.78 -4.15 15.71
N GLU A 114 -13.29 -5.39 15.77
CA GLU A 114 -13.73 -6.02 17.02
C GLU A 114 -12.56 -6.37 17.94
N ALA A 115 -11.45 -6.86 17.39
CA ALA A 115 -10.28 -7.26 18.15
C ALA A 115 -9.50 -6.05 18.72
N LEU A 116 -9.48 -4.92 18.01
CA LEU A 116 -8.73 -3.72 18.37
C LEU A 116 -9.64 -2.48 18.43
N PRO A 117 -10.62 -2.43 19.35
CA PRO A 117 -11.65 -1.38 19.38
C PRO A 117 -11.13 0.01 19.74
N LYS A 118 -9.86 0.12 20.16
CA LYS A 118 -9.19 1.39 20.48
C LYS A 118 -8.31 1.90 19.36
N GLU A 119 -8.03 1.07 18.35
CA GLU A 119 -7.21 1.46 17.21
C GLU A 119 -8.07 2.17 16.18
N THR A 120 -7.51 3.22 15.59
CA THR A 120 -8.18 3.91 14.48
C THR A 120 -7.88 3.15 13.19
N LEU A 121 -8.93 2.66 12.53
CA LEU A 121 -8.80 2.04 11.20
C LEU A 121 -9.06 3.09 10.12
N TYR A 122 -8.10 3.28 9.23
CA TYR A 122 -8.15 4.18 8.08
C TYR A 122 -8.67 3.47 6.83
N GLY A 123 -9.01 4.24 5.80
CA GLY A 123 -9.39 3.73 4.48
C GLY A 123 -10.48 4.55 3.84
N PHE A 124 -10.33 4.85 2.55
CA PHE A 124 -11.36 5.54 1.78
C PHE A 124 -12.42 4.58 1.25
N LEU A 125 -12.02 3.40 0.77
CA LEU A 125 -12.95 2.38 0.29
C LEU A 125 -13.91 1.91 1.39
N PRO A 126 -13.48 1.53 2.61
CA PRO A 126 -14.41 1.12 3.67
C PRO A 126 -15.41 2.22 4.05
N ASN A 127 -15.03 3.50 3.89
CA ASN A 127 -15.88 4.64 4.20
C ASN A 127 -16.88 4.96 3.08
N ALA A 128 -16.45 4.84 1.81
CA ALA A 128 -17.26 5.18 0.65
C ALA A 128 -18.11 3.99 0.13
N GLY A 129 -17.68 2.77 0.41
CA GLY A 129 -18.18 1.56 -0.26
C GLY A 129 -17.61 1.40 -1.67
N LEU A 130 -17.96 0.26 -2.28
CA LEU A 130 -17.65 -0.01 -3.67
C LEU A 130 -18.48 0.90 -4.61
N PRO A 131 -17.90 1.44 -5.69
CA PRO A 131 -18.67 2.12 -6.73
C PRO A 131 -19.76 1.22 -7.33
N GLU A 132 -20.89 1.81 -7.72
CA GLU A 132 -21.96 1.07 -8.40
C GLU A 132 -21.44 0.40 -9.68
N GLY A 133 -21.72 -0.90 -9.83
CA GLY A 133 -21.30 -1.67 -10.99
C GLY A 133 -19.81 -2.01 -11.04
N PHE A 134 -19.05 -1.80 -9.95
CA PHE A 134 -17.66 -2.26 -9.89
C PHE A 134 -17.58 -3.79 -10.02
N VAL A 135 -16.82 -4.26 -11.00
CA VAL A 135 -16.56 -5.69 -11.22
C VAL A 135 -15.07 -5.94 -11.03
N THR A 136 -14.75 -6.90 -10.16
CA THR A 136 -13.37 -7.32 -9.89
C THR A 136 -12.79 -8.05 -11.11
N VAL A 137 -11.52 -7.77 -11.42
CA VAL A 137 -10.71 -8.45 -12.45
C VAL A 137 -9.95 -9.64 -11.90
#